data_AF-A0A7Y2IJI7-F1
#
_entry.id   AF-A0A7Y2IJI7-F1
#
_cell.length_a   1.000
_cell.length_b   1.000
_cell.length_c   1.000
_cell.angle_alpha   90.00
_cell.angle_beta   90.00
_cell.angle_gamma   90.00
#
_symmetry.space_group_name_H-M   'P 1'
#
loop_
_entity.id
_entity.type
_entity.pdbx_description
1 polymer ?
#
loop_
_entity_poly.entity_id
_entity_poly.type
_entity_poly.pdbx_seq_one_letter_code
_entity_poly.pdbx_strand_id
1 'polypeptide(L)'
;MISELRVEYPSDPSLRAVGRVAVIGVLLRLRTPMMAVEQFRSELNDALAAAAGENPDPDDTIALVARWDDRQIVVTITGPASVETISRRRILR
;
A
#
# COMPACT_ATOMS: atom_id res chain seq x y z
N MET A 1 8.58 17.00 -8.02
CA MET A 1 7.25 16.73 -8.60
C MET A 1 6.63 15.59 -7.82
N ILE A 2 5.41 15.72 -7.31
CA ILE A 2 4.73 14.63 -6.59
C ILE A 2 4.07 13.73 -7.64
N SER A 3 4.31 12.42 -7.54
CA SER A 3 3.65 11.41 -8.35
C SER A 3 2.67 10.61 -7.50
N GLU A 4 1.65 10.03 -8.13
CA GLU A 4 0.56 9.34 -7.45
C GLU A 4 0.11 8.09 -8.21
N LEU A 5 -0.27 7.06 -7.46
CA LEU A 5 -0.95 5.85 -7.92
C LEU A 5 -2.21 5.65 -7.07
N ARG A 6 -3.34 5.39 -7.73
CA ARG A 6 -4.61 5.06 -7.09
C ARG A 6 -5.08 3.68 -7.55
N VAL A 7 -5.52 2.87 -6.61
CA VAL A 7 -6.08 1.54 -6.87
C VAL A 7 -7.30 1.37 -5.98
N GLU A 8 -8.38 0.84 -6.53
CA GLU A 8 -9.58 0.48 -5.79
C GLU A 8 -9.98 -0.93 -6.18
N TYR A 9 -10.30 -1.76 -5.20
CA TYR A 9 -10.67 -3.16 -5.40
C TYR A 9 -11.52 -3.67 -4.24
N PRO A 10 -12.30 -4.74 -4.44
CA PRO A 10 -13.10 -5.34 -3.37
C PRO A 10 -12.25 -5.79 -2.19
N SER A 11 -12.79 -5.71 -0.97
CA SER A 11 -12.09 -6.03 0.28
C SER A 11 -11.89 -7.54 0.51
N ASP A 12 -12.26 -8.35 -0.48
CA ASP A 12 -12.06 -9.80 -0.53
C ASP A 12 -10.60 -10.19 -0.20
N PRO A 13 -10.36 -11.12 0.75
CA PRO A 13 -9.04 -11.59 1.12
C PRO A 13 -8.17 -12.10 -0.05
N SER A 14 -8.78 -12.70 -1.07
CA SER A 14 -8.11 -13.20 -2.27
C SER A 14 -7.54 -12.06 -3.14
N LEU A 15 -8.12 -10.87 -3.05
CA LEU A 15 -7.74 -9.69 -3.84
C LEU A 15 -6.77 -8.76 -3.10
N ARG A 16 -6.45 -8.98 -1.82
CA ARG A 16 -5.46 -8.17 -1.07
C ARG A 16 -4.10 -8.06 -1.76
N ALA A 17 -3.73 -9.06 -2.54
CA ALA A 17 -2.50 -9.04 -3.32
C ALA A 17 -2.44 -7.89 -4.34
N VAL A 18 -3.59 -7.39 -4.82
CA VAL A 18 -3.68 -6.30 -5.82
C VAL A 18 -3.03 -5.02 -5.29
N GLY A 19 -3.49 -4.52 -4.13
CA GLY A 19 -2.93 -3.31 -3.50
C GLY A 19 -1.44 -3.47 -3.20
N ARG A 20 -1.03 -4.65 -2.71
CA ARG A 20 0.38 -4.97 -2.47
C ARG A 20 1.23 -4.89 -3.73
N VAL A 21 0.84 -5.59 -4.79
CA VAL A 21 1.61 -5.65 -6.05
C VAL A 21 1.75 -4.25 -6.65
N ALA A 22 0.69 -3.46 -6.61
CA ALA A 22 0.69 -2.10 -7.15
C ALA A 22 1.73 -1.20 -6.45
N VAL A 23 1.76 -1.21 -5.11
CA VAL A 23 2.73 -0.43 -4.33
C VAL A 23 4.16 -0.95 -4.49
N ILE A 24 4.36 -2.28 -4.51
CA ILE A 24 5.69 -2.87 -4.74
C ILE A 24 6.22 -2.45 -6.12
N GLY A 25 5.38 -2.43 -7.15
CA GLY A 25 5.74 -1.93 -8.48
C GLY A 25 6.28 -0.49 -8.43
N VAL A 26 5.65 0.38 -7.63
CA VAL A 26 6.15 1.75 -7.40
C VAL A 26 7.52 1.74 -6.71
N LEU A 27 7.68 0.96 -5.64
CA LEU A 27 8.95 0.89 -4.90
C LEU A 27 10.11 0.40 -5.79
N LEU A 28 9.85 -0.60 -6.64
CA LEU A 28 10.83 -1.11 -7.60
C LEU A 28 11.18 -0.06 -8.66
N ARG A 29 10.18 0.68 -9.18
CA ARG A 29 10.42 1.81 -10.11
C ARG A 29 11.28 2.90 -9.47
N LEU A 30 11.13 3.12 -8.17
CA LEU A 30 11.95 4.07 -7.39
C LEU A 30 13.35 3.53 -7.04
N ARG A 31 13.69 2.31 -7.48
CA ARG A 31 14.95 1.60 -7.20
C ARG A 31 15.21 1.44 -5.70
N THR A 32 14.15 1.23 -4.94
CA THR A 32 14.23 0.95 -3.50
C THR A 32 15.04 -0.33 -3.26
N PRO A 33 15.98 -0.36 -2.29
CA PRO A 33 16.73 -1.57 -1.98
C PRO A 33 15.82 -2.74 -1.63
N MET A 34 16.12 -3.95 -2.12
CA MET A 34 15.25 -5.13 -1.94
C MET A 34 14.91 -5.44 -0.49
N MET A 35 15.86 -5.29 0.45
CA MET A 35 15.57 -5.48 1.88
C MET A 35 14.51 -4.50 2.40
N ALA A 36 14.55 -3.24 1.94
CA ALA A 36 13.56 -2.24 2.33
C ALA A 36 12.19 -2.50 1.68
N VAL A 37 12.16 -3.10 0.47
CA VAL A 37 10.92 -3.55 -0.19
C VAL A 37 10.28 -4.69 0.60
N GLU A 38 11.05 -5.69 1.03
CA GLU A 38 10.54 -6.83 1.81
C GLU A 38 9.98 -6.41 3.17
N GLN A 39 10.66 -5.50 3.88
CA GLN A 39 10.16 -4.92 5.12
C GLN A 39 8.85 -4.15 4.90
N PHE A 40 8.81 -3.29 3.87
CA PHE A 40 7.61 -2.53 3.54
C PHE A 40 6.46 -3.44 3.10
N ARG A 41 6.74 -4.57 2.44
CA ARG A 41 5.75 -5.57 2.07
C ARG A 41 5.03 -6.15 3.29
N SER A 42 5.75 -6.42 4.38
CA SER A 42 5.16 -6.92 5.61
C SER A 42 4.21 -5.88 6.22
N GLU A 43 4.70 -4.65 6.40
CA GLU A 43 3.90 -3.53 6.93
C GLU A 43 2.64 -3.28 6.09
N LEU A 44 2.78 -3.35 4.76
CA LEU A 44 1.68 -3.18 3.83
C LEU A 44 0.64 -4.30 3.93
N ASN A 45 1.07 -5.55 4.11
CA ASN A 45 0.13 -6.66 4.32
C ASN A 45 -0.68 -6.48 5.60
N ASP A 46 -0.03 -6.07 6.68
CA ASP A 46 -0.66 -5.88 7.99
C ASP A 46 -1.67 -4.73 7.92
N ALA A 47 -1.29 -3.61 7.30
CA ALA A 47 -2.20 -2.47 7.11
C ALA A 47 -3.38 -2.78 6.17
N LEU A 48 -3.15 -3.56 5.10
CA LEU A 48 -4.23 -4.02 4.22
C LEU A 48 -5.22 -4.93 4.95
N ALA A 49 -4.72 -5.82 5.82
CA ALA A 49 -5.56 -6.67 6.65
C ALA A 49 -6.33 -5.86 7.69
N ALA A 50 -5.68 -4.88 8.34
CA ALA A 50 -6.31 -3.99 9.31
C ALA A 50 -7.43 -3.15 8.67
N ALA A 51 -7.17 -2.53 7.51
CA ALA A 51 -8.15 -1.73 6.79
C ALA A 51 -9.37 -2.53 6.31
N ALA A 52 -9.16 -3.80 5.91
CA ALA A 52 -10.22 -4.71 5.52
C ALA A 52 -11.09 -5.16 6.70
N GLY A 53 -10.49 -5.32 7.89
CA GLY A 53 -11.14 -5.89 9.06
C GLY A 53 -11.10 -7.43 9.10
N GLU A 54 -11.65 -8.00 10.18
CA GLU A 54 -11.60 -9.44 10.47
C GLU A 54 -12.51 -10.26 9.54
N ASN A 55 -13.68 -9.71 9.19
CA ASN A 55 -14.66 -10.31 8.28
C ASN A 55 -15.13 -9.27 7.24
N PRO A 56 -14.30 -8.98 6.22
CA PRO A 56 -14.66 -8.02 5.16
C PRO A 56 -15.87 -8.50 4.35
N ASP A 57 -16.84 -7.62 4.12
CA ASP A 57 -17.90 -7.85 3.14
C ASP A 57 -17.29 -7.79 1.73
N PRO A 58 -17.49 -8.80 0.86
CA PRO A 58 -16.99 -8.76 -0.51
C PRO A 58 -17.47 -7.54 -1.32
N ASP A 59 -18.59 -6.93 -0.95
CA ASP A 59 -19.13 -5.73 -1.60
C ASP A 59 -18.46 -4.43 -1.09
N ASP A 60 -17.78 -4.47 0.06
CA ASP A 60 -16.98 -3.35 0.56
C ASP A 60 -15.67 -3.21 -0.24
N THR A 61 -15.20 -1.98 -0.41
CA THR A 61 -13.99 -1.68 -1.20
C THR A 61 -12.82 -1.25 -0.32
N ILE A 62 -11.61 -1.61 -0.76
CA ILE A 62 -10.35 -1.02 -0.30
C ILE A 62 -9.86 -0.04 -1.37
N ALA A 63 -9.66 1.20 -0.97
CA ALA A 63 -8.99 2.22 -1.77
C ALA A 63 -7.56 2.43 -1.26
N LEU A 64 -6.60 2.37 -2.18
CA LEU A 64 -5.19 2.58 -1.90
C LEU A 64 -4.67 3.77 -2.71
N VAL A 65 -4.01 4.70 -2.03
CA VAL A 65 -3.36 5.87 -2.64
C VAL A 65 -1.90 5.91 -2.22
N ALA A 66 -1.00 5.65 -3.17
CA ALA A 66 0.44 5.81 -2.97
C ALA A 66 0.91 7.12 -3.59
N ARG A 67 1.45 8.02 -2.77
CA ARG A 67 2.06 9.29 -3.18
C ARG A 67 3.55 9.26 -2.90
N TRP A 68 4.35 9.76 -3.83
CA TRP A 68 5.79 9.81 -3.63
C TRP A 68 6.45 11.02 -4.28
N ASP A 69 7.61 11.36 -3.75
CA ASP A 69 8.52 12.37 -4.27
C ASP A 69 9.98 11.88 -4.16
N ASP A 70 10.93 12.81 -4.22
CA ASP A 70 12.36 12.51 -4.12
C ASP A 70 12.80 12.13 -2.69
N ARG A 71 11.97 12.34 -1.67
CA ARG A 71 12.32 12.18 -0.26
C ARG A 71 11.56 11.04 0.41
N GLN A 72 10.31 10.78 0.02
CA GLN A 72 9.46 9.82 0.70
C GLN A 72 8.38 9.20 -0.19
N ILE A 73 7.86 8.08 0.27
CA ILE A 73 6.62 7.47 -0.19
C ILE A 73 5.65 7.42 1.00
N VAL A 74 4.39 7.78 0.74
CA VAL A 74 3.28 7.70 1.69
C VAL A 74 2.17 6.89 1.02
N VAL A 75 1.70 5.86 1.69
CA VAL A 75 0.62 4.99 1.24
C VAL A 75 -0.52 5.14 2.24
N THR A 76 -1.66 5.63 1.76
CA THR A 76 -2.91 5.67 2.52
C THR A 76 -3.82 4.56 2.02
N ILE A 77 -4.37 3.78 2.93
CA ILE A 77 -5.27 2.67 2.66
C ILE A 77 -6.56 2.97 3.40
N THR A 78 -7.65 3.08 2.66
CA THR A 78 -8.99 3.32 3.18
C THR A 78 -9.80 2.06 2.95
N GLY A 79 -10.19 1.40 4.01
CA GLY A 79 -11.07 0.24 3.95
C GLY A 79 -12.29 0.42 4.88
N PRO A 80 -13.18 -0.58 4.93
CA PRO A 80 -14.39 -0.53 5.72
C PRO A 80 -14.13 -0.47 7.25
N ALA A 81 -13.04 -1.07 7.72
CA ALA A 81 -12.74 -1.14 9.16
C ALA A 81 -11.90 0.03 9.66
N SER A 82 -10.92 0.49 8.85
CA SER A 82 -10.01 1.56 9.26
C SER A 82 -9.39 2.30 8.07
N VAL A 83 -8.72 3.41 8.40
CA VAL A 83 -7.83 4.13 7.49
C VAL A 83 -6.41 3.99 8.01
N GLU A 84 -5.58 3.28 7.26
CA GLU A 84 -4.17 3.07 7.59
C GLU A 84 -3.28 4.00 6.76
N THR A 85 -2.17 4.46 7.37
CA THR A 85 -1.15 5.22 6.65
C THR A 85 0.22 4.69 6.98
N ILE A 86 0.93 4.27 5.94
CA ILE A 86 2.33 3.84 6.02
C ILE A 86 3.16 4.87 5.28
N SER A 87 4.30 5.26 5.86
CA SER A 87 5.25 6.14 5.19
C SER A 87 6.66 5.61 5.31
N ARG A 88 7.47 5.88 4.28
CA ARG A 88 8.88 5.52 4.30
C ARG A 88 9.71 6.59 3.60
N ARG A 89 10.81 6.97 4.24
CA ARG A 89 11.82 7.82 3.60
C ARG A 89 12.57 7.03 2.55
N ARG A 90 12.84 7.65 1.41
CA ARG A 90 13.69 7.06 0.39
C ARG A 90 15.12 7.02 0.92
N ILE A 91 15.76 5.87 0.73
CA ILE A 91 17.21 5.75 0.95
C ILE A 91 17.86 6.37 -0.28
N LEU A 92 18.19 7.65 -0.19
CA LEU A 92 19.00 8.33 -1.20
C LEU A 92 20.41 7.78 -1.11
N ARG A 93 20.91 7.24 -2.23
CA ARG A 93 22.33 6.91 -2.40
C ARG A 93 23.06 8.13 -2.94
#